data_AF-A0A1F5WYH5-F1
#
_entry.id   AF-A0A1F5WYH5-F1
#
_cell.length_a   1.000
_cell.length_b   1.000
_cell.length_c   1.000
_cell.angle_alpha   90.00
_cell.angle_beta   90.00
_cell.angle_gamma   90.00
#
_symmetry.space_group_name_H-M   'P 1'
#
loop_
_entity.id
_entity.type
_entity.pdbx_description
1 polymer ?
#
loop_
_entity_poly.entity_id
_entity_poly.type
_entity_poly.pdbx_seq_one_letter_code
_entity_poly.pdbx_strand_id
1 'polypeptide(L)'
;MKSGRLLFIVLLLSAAFPVFAKVVINEVAWMGTQTSAADEWIELYSDHEWNLAGWTLITADGGTKINLKSSSSTANYYLIERTDDSAVPDVKADLVLPFGKGLSNDGEILILKDAGGNIVDQVDGSNGWPIGGEVANKNTLQRAKNDPLRWITAVATPKAENAVWVARPIEPKPSPSAAGSPEKKSYTRAVNMVTDENVQGEQNNSEYLWLLGGILGGAVLGLVFIMAKRLSG
;
A
#
# COMPACT_ATOMS: atom_id res chain seq x y z
N MET A 1 68.62 2.44 4.51
CA MET A 1 67.21 2.46 4.05
C MET A 1 66.46 1.32 4.74
N LYS A 2 65.59 1.61 5.71
CA LYS A 2 64.72 0.63 6.37
C LYS A 2 63.28 0.91 5.93
N SER A 3 62.74 0.10 5.04
CA SER A 3 61.34 0.19 4.60
C SER A 3 60.45 -0.53 5.63
N GLY A 4 59.81 0.26 6.49
CA GLY A 4 58.75 -0.24 7.37
C GLY A 4 57.54 -0.64 6.54
N ARG A 5 57.18 -1.92 6.57
CA ARG A 5 55.91 -2.41 6.02
C ARG A 5 54.78 -1.96 6.93
N LEU A 6 53.97 -1.01 6.47
CA LEU A 6 52.75 -0.60 7.13
C LEU A 6 51.70 -1.71 6.94
N LEU A 7 51.46 -2.50 7.98
CA LEU A 7 50.37 -3.48 8.02
C LEU A 7 49.05 -2.73 8.19
N PHE A 8 48.29 -2.57 7.11
CA PHE A 8 46.91 -2.09 7.16
C PHE A 8 46.03 -3.23 7.70
N ILE A 9 45.76 -3.21 9.01
CA ILE A 9 44.69 -4.02 9.59
C ILE A 9 43.38 -3.29 9.26
N VAL A 10 42.70 -3.76 8.19
CA VAL A 10 41.31 -3.38 7.93
C VAL A 10 40.47 -4.11 8.98
N LEU A 11 40.19 -3.43 10.09
CA LEU A 11 39.20 -3.85 11.07
C LEU A 11 37.82 -3.76 10.39
N LEU A 12 37.36 -4.88 9.82
CA LEU A 12 35.99 -5.05 9.36
C LEU A 12 35.07 -4.99 10.58
N LEU A 13 34.70 -3.76 10.95
CA LEU A 13 33.68 -3.49 11.95
C LEU A 13 32.35 -3.91 11.34
N SER A 14 32.00 -5.19 11.47
CA SER A 14 30.67 -5.69 11.14
C SER A 14 29.70 -5.04 12.12
N ALA A 15 29.13 -3.90 11.74
CA ALA A 15 27.99 -3.35 12.45
C ALA A 15 26.86 -4.38 12.34
N ALA A 16 26.58 -5.09 13.43
CA ALA A 16 25.34 -5.82 13.57
C ALA A 16 24.23 -4.77 13.56
N PHE A 17 23.55 -4.62 12.43
CA PHE A 17 22.31 -3.87 12.38
C PHE A 17 21.27 -4.73 13.11
N PRO A 18 20.76 -4.32 14.29
CA PRO A 18 19.64 -5.02 14.87
C PRO A 18 18.48 -4.96 13.86
N VAL A 19 18.07 -6.12 13.37
CA VAL A 19 16.80 -6.26 12.67
C VAL A 19 15.75 -6.16 13.78
N PHE A 20 15.19 -4.97 13.95
CA PHE A 20 14.06 -4.81 14.87
C PHE A 20 12.88 -5.61 14.30
N ALA A 21 12.25 -6.41 15.16
CA ALA A 21 10.96 -7.02 14.89
C ALA A 21 10.00 -5.94 14.37
N LYS A 22 9.62 -6.03 13.09
CA LYS A 22 8.72 -5.05 12.48
C LYS A 22 7.30 -5.56 12.61
N VAL A 23 6.51 -4.90 13.43
CA VAL A 23 5.05 -5.05 13.42
C VAL A 23 4.53 -4.29 12.20
N VAL A 24 3.70 -4.94 11.39
CA VAL A 24 3.12 -4.35 10.17
C VAL A 24 1.60 -4.46 10.19
N ILE A 25 0.94 -3.55 9.48
CA ILE A 25 -0.45 -3.74 9.05
C ILE A 25 -0.41 -4.79 7.94
N ASN A 26 -1.05 -5.94 8.15
CA ASN A 26 -0.92 -7.13 7.32
C ASN A 26 -2.05 -7.27 6.30
N GLU A 27 -3.28 -7.05 6.75
CA GLU A 27 -4.49 -7.23 5.96
C GLU A 27 -5.58 -6.27 6.43
N VAL A 28 -6.38 -5.76 5.48
CA VAL A 28 -7.45 -4.78 5.74
C VAL A 28 -8.71 -5.15 4.94
N ALA A 29 -9.82 -5.33 5.65
CA ALA A 29 -11.15 -5.53 5.07
C ALA A 29 -12.00 -4.26 5.27
N TRP A 30 -11.71 -3.22 4.49
CA TRP A 30 -12.35 -1.91 4.65
C TRP A 30 -13.79 -1.86 4.13
N MET A 31 -14.19 -2.79 3.26
CA MET A 31 -15.51 -2.79 2.61
C MET A 31 -16.57 -3.63 3.35
N GLY A 32 -16.24 -4.15 4.52
CA GLY A 32 -17.04 -5.13 5.24
C GLY A 32 -17.11 -6.50 4.55
N THR A 33 -18.11 -7.30 4.90
CA THR A 33 -18.37 -8.63 4.33
C THR A 33 -19.57 -8.60 3.36
N GLN A 34 -20.00 -9.78 2.89
CA GLN A 34 -21.28 -9.91 2.18
C GLN A 34 -22.48 -9.75 3.11
N THR A 35 -22.30 -10.01 4.40
CA THR A 35 -23.35 -9.92 5.42
C THR A 35 -23.60 -8.46 5.80
N SER A 36 -22.54 -7.68 6.00
CA SER A 36 -22.65 -6.31 6.47
C SER A 36 -21.43 -5.46 6.10
N ALA A 37 -21.69 -4.21 5.73
CA ALA A 37 -20.64 -3.21 5.49
C ALA A 37 -19.95 -2.75 6.79
N ALA A 38 -20.52 -3.06 7.96
CA ALA A 38 -19.90 -2.77 9.24
C ALA A 38 -18.93 -3.88 9.69
N ASP A 39 -18.91 -5.02 8.99
CA ASP A 39 -18.06 -6.18 9.30
C ASP A 39 -16.62 -5.95 8.81
N GLU A 40 -16.04 -4.84 9.25
CA GLU A 40 -14.69 -4.42 8.91
C GLU A 40 -13.70 -4.99 9.91
N TRP A 41 -12.48 -5.26 9.43
CA TRP A 41 -11.40 -5.69 10.29
C TRP A 41 -10.04 -5.29 9.74
N ILE A 42 -9.08 -5.26 10.66
CA ILE A 42 -7.68 -4.93 10.40
C ILE A 42 -6.83 -5.96 11.11
N GLU A 43 -5.87 -6.53 10.41
CA GLU A 43 -4.93 -7.47 11.00
C GLU A 43 -3.52 -6.88 11.02
N LEU A 44 -2.84 -7.10 12.14
CA LEU A 44 -1.40 -6.85 12.27
C LEU A 44 -0.63 -8.17 12.21
N TYR A 45 0.62 -8.11 11.75
CA TYR A 45 1.55 -9.24 11.75
C TYR A 45 2.93 -8.86 12.29
N SER A 46 3.59 -9.80 12.96
CA SER A 46 5.01 -9.74 13.26
C SER A 46 5.64 -11.14 13.18
N ASP A 47 6.85 -11.21 12.65
CA ASP A 47 7.65 -12.43 12.56
C ASP A 47 8.40 -12.78 13.87
N HIS A 48 8.22 -11.97 14.91
CA HIS A 48 8.82 -12.14 16.23
C HIS A 48 7.79 -11.86 17.33
N GLU A 49 8.15 -12.20 18.57
CA GLU A 49 7.36 -11.78 19.73
C GLU A 49 7.21 -10.26 19.78
N TRP A 50 6.00 -9.82 20.09
CA TRP A 50 5.63 -8.41 20.17
C TRP A 50 4.93 -8.08 21.48
N ASN A 51 4.92 -6.79 21.82
CA ASN A 51 4.04 -6.26 22.85
C ASN A 51 3.41 -4.97 22.37
N LEU A 52 2.10 -5.02 22.13
CA LEU A 52 1.32 -3.89 21.61
C LEU A 52 0.78 -2.97 22.74
N ALA A 53 1.19 -3.18 24.00
CA ALA A 53 0.79 -2.29 25.10
C ALA A 53 1.17 -0.84 24.80
N GLY A 54 0.16 0.04 24.81
CA GLY A 54 0.35 1.47 24.55
C GLY A 54 0.49 1.84 23.07
N TRP A 55 0.52 0.87 22.16
CA TRP A 55 0.53 1.14 20.72
C TRP A 55 -0.85 1.64 20.27
N THR A 56 -0.87 2.37 19.16
CA THR A 56 -2.10 2.88 18.57
C THR A 56 -2.17 2.65 17.07
N LEU A 57 -3.37 2.33 16.58
CA LEU A 57 -3.70 2.37 15.16
C LEU A 57 -4.67 3.53 14.94
N ILE A 58 -4.36 4.43 14.00
CA ILE A 58 -5.19 5.59 13.70
C ILE A 58 -5.42 5.73 12.20
N THR A 59 -6.50 6.41 11.81
CA THR A 59 -6.60 7.02 10.47
C THR A 59 -6.01 8.43 10.52
N ALA A 60 -5.43 8.90 9.41
CA ALA A 60 -4.80 10.22 9.35
C ALA A 60 -5.78 11.38 9.54
N ASP A 61 -7.05 11.17 9.18
CA ASP A 61 -8.13 12.15 9.36
C ASP A 61 -8.68 12.19 10.81
N GLY A 62 -8.26 11.25 11.67
CA GLY A 62 -8.72 11.12 13.05
C GLY A 62 -10.08 10.44 13.23
N GLY A 63 -10.69 9.92 12.16
CA GLY A 63 -11.96 9.18 12.21
C GLY A 63 -11.90 7.91 13.06
N THR A 64 -10.75 7.23 13.07
CA THR A 64 -10.48 6.04 13.89
C THR A 64 -9.24 6.25 14.76
N LYS A 65 -9.36 5.86 16.04
CA LYS A 65 -8.23 5.71 16.96
C LYS A 65 -8.43 4.49 17.86
N ILE A 66 -7.57 3.50 17.69
CA ILE A 66 -7.59 2.22 18.41
C ILE A 66 -6.39 2.19 19.34
N ASN A 67 -6.64 2.01 20.64
CA ASN A 67 -5.59 1.70 21.59
C ASN A 67 -5.40 0.18 21.62
N LEU A 68 -4.25 -0.29 21.15
CA LEU A 68 -3.95 -1.72 21.08
C LEU A 68 -3.65 -2.25 22.49
N LYS A 69 -3.88 -3.55 22.66
CA LYS A 69 -3.64 -4.26 23.91
C LYS A 69 -2.66 -5.39 23.63
N SER A 70 -1.87 -5.76 24.62
CA SER A 70 -1.10 -7.00 24.52
C SER A 70 -2.08 -8.17 24.39
N SER A 71 -1.93 -8.97 23.34
CA SER A 71 -2.60 -10.28 23.28
C SER A 71 -1.80 -11.27 24.14
N SER A 72 -2.50 -12.20 24.79
CA SER A 72 -1.86 -13.39 25.38
C SER A 72 -1.54 -14.46 24.33
N SER A 73 -1.90 -14.21 23.06
CA SER A 73 -1.64 -15.10 21.94
C SER A 73 -0.15 -15.06 21.56
N THR A 74 0.47 -16.24 21.52
CA THR A 74 1.79 -16.46 20.93
C THR A 74 1.76 -16.48 19.39
N ALA A 75 0.62 -16.14 18.78
CA ALA A 75 0.49 -16.08 17.33
C ALA A 75 1.10 -14.79 16.79
N ASN A 76 1.68 -14.91 15.60
CA ASN A 76 2.26 -13.81 14.83
C ASN A 76 1.21 -12.82 14.28
N TYR A 77 -0.08 -13.04 14.57
CA TYR A 77 -1.21 -12.27 14.04
C TYR A 77 -2.02 -11.65 15.16
N TYR A 78 -2.52 -10.43 14.93
CA TYR A 78 -3.40 -9.71 15.84
C TYR A 78 -4.60 -9.19 15.07
N LEU A 79 -5.75 -9.86 15.22
CA LEU A 79 -6.98 -9.54 14.49
C LEU A 79 -7.83 -8.54 15.27
N ILE A 80 -8.20 -7.44 14.62
CA ILE A 80 -9.03 -6.38 15.16
C ILE A 80 -10.34 -6.35 14.38
N GLU A 81 -11.45 -6.71 15.01
CA GLU A 81 -12.78 -6.62 14.40
C GLU A 81 -13.54 -5.38 14.88
N ARG A 82 -14.32 -4.81 13.96
CA ARG A 82 -15.22 -3.72 14.25
C ARG A 82 -16.49 -4.24 14.94
N THR A 83 -16.85 -3.59 16.04
CA THR A 83 -18.12 -3.71 16.79
C THR A 83 -18.43 -5.04 17.49
N ASP A 84 -18.33 -6.19 16.84
CA ASP A 84 -18.53 -7.52 17.42
C ASP A 84 -17.50 -8.54 16.85
N ASP A 85 -17.57 -9.79 17.30
CA ASP A 85 -16.64 -10.88 16.93
C ASP A 85 -17.30 -11.80 15.89
N SER A 86 -17.86 -11.21 14.83
CA SER A 86 -18.63 -11.92 13.81
C SER A 86 -18.27 -11.56 12.36
N ALA A 87 -17.38 -10.59 12.14
CA ALA A 87 -16.92 -10.20 10.82
C ALA A 87 -16.12 -11.33 10.16
N VAL A 88 -15.35 -12.09 10.94
CA VAL A 88 -14.73 -13.33 10.51
C VAL A 88 -15.29 -14.50 11.32
N PRO A 89 -16.31 -15.21 10.79
CA PRO A 89 -16.85 -16.39 11.44
C PRO A 89 -15.76 -17.42 11.74
N ASP A 90 -15.87 -18.06 12.90
CA ASP A 90 -14.98 -19.13 13.38
C ASP A 90 -13.51 -18.71 13.68
N VAL A 91 -13.14 -17.44 13.47
CA VAL A 91 -11.81 -16.91 13.81
C VAL A 91 -11.96 -15.84 14.89
N LYS A 92 -11.65 -16.21 16.14
CA LYS A 92 -11.74 -15.29 17.28
C LYS A 92 -10.80 -14.09 17.11
N ALA A 93 -11.32 -12.87 17.18
CA ALA A 93 -10.54 -11.65 17.20
C ALA A 93 -9.71 -11.49 18.49
N ASP A 94 -8.55 -10.84 18.39
CA ASP A 94 -7.75 -10.44 19.55
C ASP A 94 -8.33 -9.18 20.21
N LEU A 95 -9.00 -8.34 19.43
CA LEU A 95 -9.61 -7.11 19.89
C LEU A 95 -10.87 -6.80 19.10
N VAL A 96 -11.95 -6.50 19.83
CA VAL A 96 -13.24 -6.09 19.28
C VAL A 96 -13.59 -4.72 19.84
N LEU A 97 -13.80 -3.74 18.97
CA LEU A 97 -14.20 -2.38 19.35
C LEU A 97 -14.81 -1.61 18.17
N PRO A 98 -15.53 -0.49 18.40
CA PRO A 98 -15.95 0.37 17.30
C PRO A 98 -14.79 1.14 16.66
N PHE A 99 -14.77 1.24 15.33
CA PHE A 99 -13.86 2.08 14.55
C PHE A 99 -14.45 3.48 14.30
N GLY A 100 -15.10 4.07 15.30
CA GLY A 100 -15.88 5.29 15.08
C GLY A 100 -17.00 5.06 14.06
N LYS A 101 -16.90 5.70 12.88
CA LYS A 101 -17.86 5.53 11.77
C LYS A 101 -17.54 4.34 10.84
N GLY A 102 -16.40 3.68 11.05
CA GLY A 102 -15.86 2.68 10.13
C GLY A 102 -14.70 3.22 9.30
N LEU A 103 -14.19 2.39 8.41
CA LEU A 103 -13.20 2.79 7.41
C LEU A 103 -13.91 3.35 6.18
N SER A 104 -13.48 4.53 5.69
CA SER A 104 -14.13 5.13 4.53
C SER A 104 -13.88 4.32 3.25
N ASN A 105 -14.94 4.06 2.48
CA ASN A 105 -14.83 3.52 1.13
C ASN A 105 -14.11 4.49 0.17
N ASP A 106 -14.07 5.78 0.49
CA ASP A 106 -13.35 6.80 -0.28
C ASP A 106 -11.83 6.77 -0.01
N GLY A 107 -11.37 5.87 0.87
CA GLY A 107 -9.97 5.66 1.21
C GLY A 107 -9.60 6.18 2.59
N GLU A 108 -8.56 5.58 3.15
CA GLU A 108 -7.97 5.96 4.44
C GLU A 108 -6.44 5.95 4.36
N ILE A 109 -5.79 6.71 5.24
CA ILE A 109 -4.38 6.51 5.55
C ILE A 109 -4.30 5.91 6.95
N LEU A 110 -3.99 4.62 7.04
CA LEU A 110 -3.80 3.92 8.30
C LEU A 110 -2.37 4.12 8.81
N ILE A 111 -2.23 4.45 10.09
CA ILE A 111 -0.94 4.71 10.73
C ILE A 111 -0.87 3.89 12.01
N LEU A 112 0.12 3.00 12.08
CA LEU A 112 0.47 2.23 13.27
C LEU A 112 1.60 2.94 14.02
N LYS A 113 1.38 3.23 15.30
CA LYS A 113 2.35 3.87 16.17
C LYS A 113 2.70 3.01 17.37
N ASP A 114 3.98 3.03 17.74
CA ASP A 114 4.45 2.40 18.98
C ASP A 114 4.00 3.15 20.24
N ALA A 115 4.34 2.61 21.41
CA ALA A 115 4.06 3.22 22.70
C ALA A 115 4.74 4.58 22.93
N GLY A 116 5.82 4.87 22.20
CA GLY A 116 6.50 6.17 22.19
C GLY A 116 5.86 7.18 21.23
N GLY A 117 4.88 6.76 20.43
CA GLY A 117 4.23 7.57 19.41
C GLY A 117 4.98 7.61 18.07
N ASN A 118 6.04 6.83 17.89
CA ASN A 118 6.74 6.73 16.61
C ASN A 118 5.92 5.93 15.60
N ILE A 119 5.95 6.34 14.34
CA ILE A 119 5.30 5.57 13.27
C ILE A 119 6.13 4.31 12.98
N VAL A 120 5.50 3.15 13.08
CA VAL A 120 6.11 1.84 12.81
C VAL A 120 5.73 1.34 11.42
N ASP A 121 4.48 1.57 11.03
CA ASP A 121 3.98 1.22 9.71
C ASP A 121 2.87 2.17 9.25
N GLN A 122 2.68 2.27 7.94
CA GLN A 122 1.66 3.11 7.33
C GLN A 122 1.13 2.44 6.05
N VAL A 123 -0.18 2.55 5.84
CA VAL A 123 -0.87 2.11 4.62
C VAL A 123 -1.60 3.31 4.03
N ASP A 124 -1.21 3.70 2.83
CA ASP A 124 -1.86 4.77 2.08
C ASP A 124 -2.90 4.17 1.12
N GLY A 125 -4.12 4.03 1.63
CA GLY A 125 -5.30 3.68 0.85
C GLY A 125 -6.10 4.90 0.41
N SER A 126 -5.52 6.11 0.44
CA SER A 126 -6.22 7.32 0.04
C SER A 126 -6.72 7.24 -1.41
N ASN A 127 -7.79 7.96 -1.72
CA ASN A 127 -8.42 7.98 -3.05
C ASN A 127 -9.03 6.62 -3.46
N GLY A 128 -9.76 5.99 -2.53
CA GLY A 128 -10.58 4.80 -2.80
C GLY A 128 -9.79 3.49 -2.84
N TRP A 129 -8.78 3.33 -1.98
CA TRP A 129 -8.02 2.09 -1.83
C TRP A 129 -7.41 1.54 -3.15
N PRO A 130 -6.69 2.37 -3.94
CA PRO A 130 -6.16 1.95 -5.25
C PRO A 130 -5.08 0.87 -5.17
N ILE A 131 -4.59 0.59 -3.96
CA ILE A 131 -3.55 -0.39 -3.68
C ILE A 131 -4.07 -1.82 -3.52
N GLY A 132 -5.40 -2.01 -3.46
CA GLY A 132 -6.01 -3.34 -3.42
C GLY A 132 -7.28 -3.41 -2.55
N GLY A 133 -7.79 -4.62 -2.41
CA GLY A 133 -9.15 -4.87 -1.96
C GLY A 133 -10.15 -4.72 -3.11
N GLU A 134 -11.25 -5.46 -3.05
CA GLU A 134 -12.25 -5.50 -4.11
C GLU A 134 -13.65 -5.77 -3.56
N VAL A 135 -14.61 -4.89 -3.90
CA VAL A 135 -15.93 -4.81 -3.25
C VAL A 135 -16.87 -5.94 -3.65
N ALA A 136 -16.85 -6.40 -4.91
CA ALA A 136 -17.83 -7.36 -5.42
C ALA A 136 -17.67 -8.74 -4.79
N ASN A 137 -16.43 -9.22 -4.61
CA ASN A 137 -16.17 -10.51 -3.94
C ASN A 137 -15.72 -10.35 -2.49
N LYS A 138 -15.58 -9.12 -1.99
CA LYS A 138 -15.06 -8.82 -0.65
C LYS A 138 -13.65 -9.38 -0.44
N ASN A 139 -12.85 -9.39 -1.51
CA ASN A 139 -11.44 -9.67 -1.40
C ASN A 139 -10.76 -8.51 -0.67
N THR A 140 -9.86 -8.82 0.22
CA THR A 140 -9.21 -7.87 1.12
C THR A 140 -7.94 -7.30 0.51
N LEU A 141 -7.47 -6.22 1.12
CA LEU A 141 -6.16 -5.64 0.85
C LEU A 141 -5.13 -6.37 1.72
N GLN A 142 -4.20 -7.12 1.11
CA GLN A 142 -3.18 -7.93 1.79
C GLN A 142 -1.77 -7.53 1.41
N ARG A 143 -0.81 -7.57 2.35
CA ARG A 143 0.61 -7.64 1.99
C ARG A 143 0.92 -9.00 1.36
N ALA A 144 1.66 -9.04 0.27
CA ALA A 144 2.01 -10.30 -0.36
C ALA A 144 3.01 -11.10 0.50
N LYS A 145 2.75 -12.38 0.72
CA LYS A 145 3.61 -13.28 1.50
C LYS A 145 5.08 -13.25 1.04
N ASN A 146 5.31 -13.28 -0.27
CA ASN A 146 6.64 -13.33 -0.88
C ASN A 146 7.27 -11.96 -1.16
N ASP A 147 6.52 -10.88 -0.97
CA ASP A 147 7.02 -9.51 -1.06
C ASP A 147 6.17 -8.60 -0.14
N PRO A 148 6.51 -8.51 1.15
CA PRO A 148 5.71 -7.76 2.12
C PRO A 148 5.61 -6.25 1.84
N LEU A 149 6.40 -5.69 0.91
CA LEU A 149 6.28 -4.31 0.47
C LEU A 149 5.17 -4.13 -0.59
N ARG A 150 4.68 -5.22 -1.17
CA ARG A 150 3.62 -5.21 -2.18
C ARG A 150 2.26 -5.49 -1.56
N TRP A 151 1.30 -4.64 -1.89
CA TRP A 151 -0.12 -4.87 -1.62
C TRP A 151 -0.78 -5.60 -2.78
N ILE A 152 -1.70 -6.50 -2.45
CA ILE A 152 -2.48 -7.30 -3.41
C ILE A 152 -3.94 -7.37 -2.97
N THR A 153 -4.81 -7.66 -3.93
CA THR A 153 -6.21 -8.07 -3.69
C THR A 153 -6.27 -9.60 -3.66
N ALA A 154 -6.76 -10.17 -2.57
CA ALA A 154 -6.87 -11.62 -2.42
C ALA A 154 -8.05 -12.04 -1.53
N VAL A 155 -8.38 -13.33 -1.53
CA VAL A 155 -9.35 -13.90 -0.60
C VAL A 155 -8.82 -13.76 0.82
N ALA A 156 -9.68 -13.36 1.75
CA ALA A 156 -9.33 -13.07 3.14
C ALA A 156 -8.55 -14.21 3.83
N THR A 157 -7.52 -13.86 4.59
CA THR A 157 -6.65 -14.80 5.34
C THR A 157 -6.49 -14.45 6.82
N PRO A 158 -7.57 -14.14 7.56
CA PRO A 158 -7.47 -13.78 8.97
C PRO A 158 -6.82 -14.89 9.80
N LYS A 159 -5.82 -14.51 10.58
CA LYS A 159 -4.92 -15.37 11.38
C LYS A 159 -4.20 -16.46 10.58
N ALA A 160 -4.04 -16.24 9.28
CA ALA A 160 -3.38 -17.16 8.36
C ALA A 160 -2.40 -16.42 7.45
N GLU A 161 -1.65 -17.18 6.66
CA GLU A 161 -0.65 -16.61 5.78
C GLU A 161 -1.28 -15.99 4.53
N ASN A 162 -0.92 -14.74 4.24
CA ASN A 162 -1.43 -14.01 3.08
C ASN A 162 -1.09 -14.68 1.74
N ALA A 163 -1.81 -14.27 0.70
CA ALA A 163 -1.57 -14.75 -0.65
C ALA A 163 -0.18 -14.36 -1.19
N VAL A 164 0.35 -15.22 -2.05
CA VAL A 164 1.59 -14.98 -2.82
C VAL A 164 1.27 -14.06 -3.98
N TRP A 165 2.08 -13.02 -4.18
CA TRP A 165 2.04 -12.27 -5.42
C TRP A 165 2.71 -13.07 -6.53
N VAL A 166 1.93 -13.36 -7.57
CA VAL A 166 2.43 -13.98 -8.80
C VAL A 166 2.38 -12.93 -9.90
N ALA A 167 3.55 -12.58 -10.45
CA ALA A 167 3.61 -11.77 -11.66
C ALA A 167 2.83 -12.51 -12.75
N ARG A 168 1.72 -11.95 -13.22
CA ARG A 168 1.10 -12.49 -14.43
C ARG A 168 2.11 -12.37 -15.56
N PRO A 169 2.31 -13.41 -16.39
CA PRO A 169 3.04 -13.25 -17.63
C PRO A 169 2.45 -12.07 -18.37
N ILE A 170 3.30 -11.18 -18.88
CA ILE A 170 2.87 -10.12 -19.77
C ILE A 170 2.29 -10.85 -20.98
N GLU A 171 0.96 -10.97 -21.06
CA GLU A 171 0.36 -11.42 -22.30
C GLU A 171 0.83 -10.43 -23.37
N PRO A 172 1.44 -10.91 -24.47
CA PRO A 172 1.87 -10.01 -25.52
C PRO A 172 0.66 -9.18 -25.92
N LYS A 173 0.78 -7.85 -25.78
CA LYS A 173 -0.20 -6.90 -26.30
C LYS A 173 -0.60 -7.39 -27.70
N PRO A 174 -1.90 -7.60 -28.00
CA PRO A 174 -2.28 -8.06 -29.33
C PRO A 174 -1.64 -7.10 -30.32
N SER A 175 -0.74 -7.65 -31.13
CA SER A 175 -0.16 -6.93 -32.26
C SER A 175 -1.33 -6.34 -33.04
N PRO A 176 -1.27 -5.08 -33.49
CA PRO A 176 -2.29 -4.55 -34.39
C PRO A 176 -2.28 -5.42 -35.65
N SER A 177 -3.12 -6.44 -35.65
CA SER A 177 -3.29 -7.34 -36.79
C SER A 177 -3.82 -6.50 -37.92
N ALA A 178 -3.12 -6.61 -39.05
CA ALA A 178 -3.35 -5.87 -40.27
C ALA A 178 -4.84 -5.77 -40.63
N ALA A 179 -5.20 -4.58 -41.10
CA ALA A 179 -6.48 -4.19 -41.66
C ALA A 179 -7.22 -5.34 -42.37
N GLY A 180 -8.31 -5.79 -41.76
CA GLY A 180 -9.42 -6.39 -42.47
C GLY A 180 -10.24 -5.28 -43.14
N SER A 181 -10.21 -5.25 -44.46
CA SER A 181 -10.98 -4.36 -45.34
C SER A 181 -12.46 -4.20 -44.92
N PRO A 182 -13.04 -2.99 -44.91
CA PRO A 182 -14.44 -2.81 -44.56
C PRO A 182 -15.36 -3.31 -45.69
N GLU A 183 -16.18 -4.30 -45.38
CA GLU A 183 -17.32 -4.72 -46.19
C GLU A 183 -18.36 -3.58 -46.24
N LYS A 184 -18.65 -3.09 -47.45
CA LYS A 184 -19.64 -2.04 -47.70
C LYS A 184 -21.03 -2.51 -47.28
N LYS A 185 -21.56 -1.97 -46.18
CA LYS A 185 -23.01 -1.89 -45.98
C LYS A 185 -23.51 -0.53 -46.45
N SER A 186 -24.24 -0.58 -47.56
CA SER A 186 -25.04 0.50 -48.11
C SER A 186 -26.08 0.96 -47.09
N TYR A 187 -26.05 2.24 -46.72
CA TYR A 187 -27.23 2.92 -46.20
C TYR A 187 -27.46 4.21 -46.97
N THR A 188 -28.67 4.32 -47.50
CA THR A 188 -29.15 5.38 -48.37
C THR A 188 -29.36 6.68 -47.60
N ARG A 189 -28.85 7.75 -48.22
CA ARG A 189 -29.07 9.18 -48.07
C ARG A 189 -30.39 9.63 -47.39
N ALA A 190 -30.27 10.43 -46.34
CA ALA A 190 -31.13 11.57 -46.08
C ALA A 190 -30.27 12.75 -45.65
N VAL A 191 -30.29 13.81 -46.45
CA VAL A 191 -29.56 15.07 -46.24
C VAL A 191 -30.48 16.00 -45.46
N ASN A 192 -30.00 16.57 -44.36
CA ASN A 192 -30.46 17.87 -43.86
C ASN A 192 -29.23 18.69 -43.48
N MET A 193 -29.03 19.79 -44.21
CA MET A 193 -28.02 20.83 -43.97
C MET A 193 -28.59 21.86 -42.98
N VAL A 194 -27.72 22.48 -42.17
CA VAL A 194 -27.67 23.90 -41.69
C VAL A 194 -26.59 23.97 -40.58
N THR A 195 -25.32 24.27 -40.93
CA THR A 195 -24.49 25.52 -40.81
C THR A 195 -23.77 25.77 -39.48
N ASP A 196 -22.43 25.77 -39.59
CA ASP A 196 -21.34 26.55 -38.97
C ASP A 196 -21.34 26.92 -37.47
N GLU A 197 -20.26 26.54 -36.75
CA GLU A 197 -19.11 27.43 -36.47
C GLU A 197 -17.98 26.74 -35.63
N ASN A 198 -16.74 26.98 -36.07
CA ASN A 198 -15.44 26.98 -35.37
C ASN A 198 -15.29 26.42 -33.94
N VAL A 199 -14.45 25.39 -33.77
CA VAL A 199 -13.45 25.31 -32.68
C VAL A 199 -12.18 24.59 -33.16
N GLN A 200 -11.07 25.33 -33.24
CA GLN A 200 -9.71 24.76 -33.32
C GLN A 200 -9.30 24.22 -31.94
N GLY A 201 -8.93 22.93 -31.87
CA GLY A 201 -8.38 22.29 -30.68
C GLY A 201 -7.00 21.73 -30.96
N GLU A 202 -5.99 22.33 -30.32
CA GLU A 202 -4.57 21.97 -30.31
C GLU A 202 -4.27 20.50 -29.98
N GLN A 203 -3.29 19.94 -30.68
CA GLN A 203 -2.52 18.79 -30.21
C GLN A 203 -1.68 19.21 -29.00
N ASN A 204 -1.75 18.47 -27.90
CA ASN A 204 -0.70 18.47 -26.90
C ASN A 204 -0.53 17.06 -26.31
N ASN A 205 0.57 16.42 -26.72
CA ASN A 205 1.19 15.29 -26.04
C ASN A 205 1.78 15.76 -24.71
N SER A 206 1.54 15.03 -23.62
CA SER A 206 2.48 15.01 -22.50
C SER A 206 2.61 13.60 -21.93
N GLU A 207 3.87 13.17 -21.90
CA GLU A 207 4.32 11.82 -21.58
C GLU A 207 4.29 11.54 -20.07
N TYR A 208 4.02 10.28 -19.73
CA TYR A 208 4.10 9.73 -18.39
C TYR A 208 5.57 9.54 -17.96
N LEU A 209 6.00 10.24 -16.92
CA LEU A 209 7.23 9.95 -16.20
C LEU A 209 6.92 9.52 -14.76
N TRP A 210 7.14 8.24 -14.48
CA TRP A 210 7.17 7.68 -13.13
C TRP A 210 8.47 8.11 -12.44
N LEU A 211 8.37 8.90 -11.37
CA LEU A 211 9.49 9.13 -10.46
C LEU A 211 9.35 8.22 -9.23
N LEU A 212 10.39 7.40 -9.05
CA LEU A 212 10.67 6.60 -7.86
C LEU A 212 10.66 7.49 -6.60
N GLY A 213 9.72 7.22 -5.69
CA GLY A 213 9.63 7.86 -4.38
C GLY A 213 9.65 6.83 -3.25
N GLY A 214 10.72 6.03 -3.17
CA GLY A 214 11.01 5.24 -1.97
C GLY A 214 11.58 6.16 -0.90
N ILE A 215 10.79 6.47 0.12
CA ILE A 215 11.22 7.23 1.30
C ILE A 215 12.15 6.33 2.14
N LEU A 216 13.44 6.64 2.11
CA LEU A 216 14.39 6.22 3.13
C LEU A 216 14.14 7.05 4.40
N GLY A 217 13.92 6.34 5.51
CA GLY A 217 13.85 6.92 6.84
C GLY A 217 15.16 7.61 7.23
N GLY A 218 15.00 8.76 7.89
CA GLY A 218 15.86 9.29 8.94
C GLY A 218 17.38 9.30 8.72
N ALA A 219 17.90 10.46 8.30
CA ALA A 219 19.13 11.01 8.86
C ALA A 219 19.19 12.52 8.63
N VAL A 220 19.40 13.25 9.72
CA VAL A 220 19.74 14.67 9.78
C VAL A 220 20.93 14.97 8.88
N LEU A 221 20.83 15.98 8.01
CA LEU A 221 21.95 16.87 7.64
C LEU A 221 21.45 18.08 6.85
N GLY A 222 21.32 19.20 7.55
CA GLY A 222 21.40 20.50 6.91
C GLY A 222 22.83 20.73 6.47
N LEU A 223 23.01 21.17 5.22
CA LEU A 223 24.09 22.08 4.80
C LEU A 223 23.84 22.54 3.36
N VAL A 224 23.43 23.81 3.30
CA VAL A 224 23.61 24.82 2.26
C VAL A 224 24.60 24.43 1.14
N PHE A 225 24.15 24.50 -0.12
CA PHE A 225 25.02 24.81 -1.25
C PHE A 225 24.39 25.85 -2.18
N ILE A 226 24.92 27.06 -2.08
CA ILE A 226 24.70 28.21 -2.93
C ILE A 226 25.76 28.21 -4.05
N MET A 227 25.32 28.57 -5.25
CA MET A 227 26.06 29.11 -6.41
C MET A 227 26.95 28.17 -7.25
N ALA A 228 26.50 27.96 -8.49
CA ALA A 228 27.38 27.89 -9.65
C ALA A 228 26.78 28.70 -10.80
N LYS A 229 27.28 29.93 -11.01
CA LYS A 229 27.29 30.57 -12.33
C LYS A 229 28.74 30.89 -12.66
N ARG A 230 29.36 30.00 -13.44
CA ARG A 230 30.71 30.17 -13.98
C ARG A 230 30.61 31.13 -15.16
N LEU A 231 31.30 32.26 -15.07
CA LEU A 231 31.58 33.13 -16.20
C LEU A 231 32.61 32.43 -17.09
N SER A 232 32.30 32.36 -18.38
CA SER A 232 33.24 32.08 -19.46
C SER A 232 34.11 33.31 -19.69
N GLY A 233 35.43 33.13 -19.64
CA GLY A 233 36.31 33.79 -20.59
C GLY A 233 36.24 33.09 -21.94
#